data_AF-A0A9P9U2M6-F1
#
_entry.id   AF-A0A9P9U2M6-F1
#
_cell.length_a   1.000
_cell.length_b   1.000
_cell.length_c   1.000
_cell.angle_alpha   90.00
_cell.angle_beta   90.00
_cell.angle_gamma   90.00
#
_symmetry.space_group_name_H-M   'P 1'
#
loop_
_entity.id
_entity.type
_entity.pdbx_description
1 polymer ?
#
loop_
_entity_poly.entity_id
_entity_poly.type
_entity_poly.pdbx_seq_one_letter_code
_entity_poly.pdbx_strand_id
1 'polypeptide(L)'
;MEDTRTPRDILKEALSLRLTTDDFEEQYPRDHLGKTLWKIGFGQCGLVFIEPDQPDATVFKIARPSFGDALQNDYDVHMRIAEVFRGRDSRNDTCTVNTESLRESRVQLPGVFSIFPYDAAAERLDLGRFDGDPKASSTTTVAEAPHLWWKRNLRRFPDSEKSTSKTGPSSSAFILPAPALFTERIPPLPTAVRSALIQLYCPPAQQSAVSANPVNRDCIARVYLGRRRPRRSDGTIIESANFGLRNYNLHLDQMLELELPVDHYATMMAETLAEMHWAAGTDGYDVEFVLGGGRHRSICRQPQTRGRDEENIRTNVTLADMWLLDFNLCNMFKLKELDTEEKREGLVSYLVHAFFENDPYYPRPRRAAENGGEGGVGGRLEDVKLWKIFKEAYLEQSKTLLEEKDASEVELKLPLRFIEACVEKQKTLPEGVDKIVQV
;
A
#
# COMPACT_ATOMS: atom_id res chain seq x y z
N MET A 1 28.21 -13.34 -12.28
CA MET A 1 27.63 -14.57 -12.86
C MET A 1 26.33 -14.15 -13.50
N GLU A 2 26.08 -14.60 -14.74
CA GLU A 2 24.80 -14.36 -15.41
C GLU A 2 23.72 -15.12 -14.62
N ASP A 3 22.67 -14.43 -14.18
CA ASP A 3 21.57 -15.04 -13.45
C ASP A 3 20.83 -16.01 -14.40
N THR A 4 20.95 -17.31 -14.16
CA THR A 4 20.39 -18.36 -15.03
C THR A 4 18.90 -18.60 -14.79
N ARG A 5 18.28 -17.91 -13.83
CA ARG A 5 16.86 -18.07 -13.52
C ARG A 5 15.99 -17.56 -14.67
N THR A 6 14.88 -18.25 -14.92
CA THR A 6 13.89 -17.75 -15.88
C THR A 6 13.17 -16.52 -15.29
N PRO A 7 12.57 -15.64 -16.11
CA PRO A 7 11.74 -14.55 -15.61
C PRO A 7 10.64 -15.03 -14.65
N ARG A 8 10.07 -16.20 -14.90
CA ARG A 8 9.03 -16.79 -14.04
C ARG A 8 9.60 -17.16 -12.67
N ASP A 9 10.79 -17.75 -12.61
CA ASP A 9 11.43 -18.11 -11.35
C ASP A 9 11.79 -16.86 -10.53
N ILE A 10 12.31 -15.81 -11.19
CA ILE A 10 12.61 -14.52 -10.55
C ILE A 10 11.35 -13.93 -9.91
N LEU A 11 10.23 -13.88 -10.64
CA LEU A 11 8.98 -13.34 -10.11
C LEU A 11 8.42 -14.21 -8.98
N LYS A 12 8.44 -15.53 -9.15
CA LYS A 12 7.94 -16.47 -8.14
C LYS A 12 8.71 -16.34 -6.83
N GLU A 13 10.03 -16.27 -6.90
CA GLU A 13 10.88 -16.09 -5.72
C GLU A 13 10.64 -14.72 -5.09
N ALA A 14 10.81 -13.65 -5.86
CA ALA A 14 10.82 -12.29 -5.33
C ALA A 14 9.47 -11.86 -4.75
N LEU A 15 8.36 -12.27 -5.36
CA LEU A 15 7.02 -11.90 -4.91
C LEU A 15 6.45 -12.88 -3.87
N SER A 16 7.15 -13.97 -3.53
CA SER A 16 6.64 -14.95 -2.53
C SER A 16 6.63 -14.44 -1.08
N LEU A 17 7.15 -13.24 -0.81
CA LEU A 17 7.31 -12.65 0.53
C LEU A 17 8.20 -13.48 1.46
N ARG A 18 9.11 -14.28 0.90
CA ARG A 18 10.04 -15.12 1.65
C ARG A 18 11.40 -14.43 1.78
N LEU A 19 12.09 -14.75 2.87
CA LEU A 19 13.49 -14.39 3.04
C LEU A 19 14.34 -15.15 2.01
N THR A 20 15.23 -14.43 1.35
CA THR A 20 16.26 -14.98 0.45
C THR A 20 17.63 -14.39 0.81
N THR A 21 18.70 -15.08 0.42
CA THR A 21 20.07 -14.58 0.54
C THR A 21 20.47 -13.69 -0.64
N ASP A 22 19.64 -13.62 -1.66
CA ASP A 22 19.90 -12.85 -2.86
C ASP A 22 19.60 -11.37 -2.59
N ASP A 23 20.65 -10.55 -2.52
CA ASP A 23 20.49 -9.09 -2.52
C ASP A 23 20.49 -8.61 -3.97
N PHE A 24 19.32 -8.24 -4.48
CA PHE A 24 19.24 -7.50 -5.74
C PHE A 24 19.63 -6.05 -5.45
N GLU A 25 20.94 -5.77 -5.34
CA GLU A 25 21.43 -4.40 -5.13
C GLU A 25 20.90 -3.47 -6.23
N GLU A 26 20.08 -2.50 -5.83
CA GLU A 26 19.58 -1.49 -6.74
C GLU A 26 20.61 -0.37 -6.89
N GLN A 27 21.31 -0.36 -8.02
CA GLN A 27 22.18 0.76 -8.38
C GLN A 27 21.32 1.90 -8.94
N TYR A 28 20.94 2.84 -8.07
CA TYR A 28 20.48 4.15 -8.53
C TYR A 28 21.63 4.89 -9.18
N PRO A 29 21.44 5.46 -10.39
CA PRO A 29 22.43 6.37 -10.95
C PRO A 29 22.69 7.51 -9.95
N ARG A 30 23.91 7.60 -9.43
CA ARG A 30 24.36 8.73 -8.58
C ARG A 30 24.56 10.02 -9.38
N ASP A 31 24.22 9.99 -10.66
CA ASP A 31 24.26 11.14 -11.54
C ASP A 31 22.92 11.84 -11.46
N HIS A 32 22.77 12.67 -10.43
CA HIS A 32 22.05 13.95 -10.40
C HIS A 32 21.93 14.38 -8.93
N LEU A 33 22.98 15.02 -8.39
CA LEU A 33 22.82 15.95 -7.27
C LEU A 33 21.94 17.13 -7.74
N GLY A 34 20.64 16.89 -7.85
CA GLY A 34 19.65 17.86 -8.27
C GLY A 34 19.20 18.68 -7.08
N LYS A 35 19.29 20.02 -7.18
CA LYS A 35 18.68 20.92 -6.18
C LYS A 35 17.14 20.88 -6.20
N THR A 36 16.53 20.24 -7.21
CA THR A 36 15.09 20.27 -7.47
C THR A 36 14.44 18.94 -7.09
N LEU A 37 13.35 18.99 -6.32
CA LEU A 37 12.52 17.82 -5.98
C LEU A 37 11.92 17.19 -7.24
N TRP A 38 11.84 15.86 -7.26
CA TRP A 38 11.29 15.12 -8.40
C TRP A 38 9.82 14.83 -8.17
N LYS A 39 8.96 15.33 -9.06
CA LYS A 39 7.55 14.95 -9.10
C LYS A 39 7.47 13.52 -9.62
N ILE A 40 7.05 12.61 -8.76
CA ILE A 40 6.83 11.22 -9.15
C ILE A 40 5.35 10.97 -9.43
N GLY A 41 4.44 11.54 -8.66
CA GLY A 41 3.02 11.20 -8.75
C GLY A 41 2.09 12.40 -8.69
N PHE A 42 0.84 12.13 -9.05
CA PHE A 42 -0.29 13.04 -8.88
C PHE A 42 -1.48 12.17 -8.49
N GLY A 43 -2.05 12.44 -7.33
CA GLY A 43 -3.25 11.78 -6.83
C GLY A 43 -4.40 12.76 -6.68
N GLN A 44 -5.54 12.27 -6.19
CA GLN A 44 -6.73 13.09 -5.98
C GLN A 44 -6.46 14.27 -5.04
N CYS A 45 -5.71 14.04 -3.95
CA CYS A 45 -5.45 15.03 -2.92
C CYS A 45 -4.24 15.95 -3.23
N GLY A 46 -3.35 15.60 -4.16
CA GLY A 46 -2.05 16.29 -4.22
C GLY A 46 -1.05 15.84 -5.26
N LEU A 47 0.08 16.54 -5.27
CA LEU A 47 1.30 16.13 -5.96
C LEU A 47 2.19 15.32 -5.04
N VAL A 48 2.92 14.37 -5.61
CA VAL A 48 3.83 13.48 -4.89
C VAL A 48 5.25 13.72 -5.36
N PHE A 49 6.13 14.11 -4.45
CA PHE A 49 7.54 14.38 -4.73
C PHE A 49 8.47 13.47 -3.93
N ILE A 50 9.71 13.33 -4.39
CA ILE A 50 10.81 12.68 -3.66
C ILE A 50 12.08 13.56 -3.67
N GLU A 51 12.99 13.29 -2.74
CA GLU A 51 14.32 13.88 -2.74
C GLU A 51 15.24 13.15 -3.75
N PRO A 52 15.93 13.86 -4.65
CA PRO A 52 16.82 13.22 -5.63
C PRO A 52 18.01 12.49 -5.00
N ASP A 53 18.49 12.99 -3.86
CA ASP A 53 19.66 12.48 -3.14
C ASP A 53 19.31 11.34 -2.16
N GLN A 54 18.04 11.20 -1.80
CA GLN A 54 17.52 10.08 -1.02
C GLN A 54 16.18 9.59 -1.61
N PRO A 55 16.21 9.06 -2.84
CA PRO A 55 14.98 8.73 -3.57
C PRO A 55 14.16 7.65 -2.88
N ASP A 56 14.74 6.84 -1.99
CA ASP A 56 14.05 5.77 -1.25
C ASP A 56 13.59 6.17 0.15
N ALA A 57 13.96 7.36 0.63
CA ALA A 57 13.75 7.69 2.04
C ALA A 57 12.38 8.32 2.31
N THR A 58 12.02 9.35 1.55
CA THR A 58 10.86 10.20 1.89
C THR A 58 10.07 10.61 0.65
N VAL A 59 8.75 10.55 0.81
CA VAL A 59 7.74 11.08 -0.10
C VAL A 59 7.10 12.33 0.51
N PHE A 60 6.95 13.37 -0.32
CA PHE A 60 6.20 14.58 0.01
C PHE A 60 4.89 14.59 -0.76
N LYS A 61 3.77 14.42 -0.05
CA LYS A 61 2.44 14.65 -0.61
C LYS A 61 2.05 16.10 -0.35
N ILE A 62 1.93 16.91 -1.40
CA ILE A 62 1.58 18.33 -1.30
C ILE A 62 0.14 18.51 -1.76
N ALA A 63 -0.70 19.05 -0.87
CA ALA A 63 -2.13 19.18 -1.14
C ALA A 63 -2.42 20.13 -2.31
N ARG A 64 -3.42 19.77 -3.11
CA ARG A 64 -4.06 20.69 -4.06
C ARG A 64 -4.82 21.79 -3.31
N PRO A 65 -5.05 22.96 -3.93
CA PRO A 65 -5.99 23.94 -3.39
C PRO A 65 -7.32 23.27 -3.05
N SER A 66 -7.82 23.51 -1.84
CA SER A 66 -9.05 22.90 -1.28
C SER A 66 -9.00 21.41 -0.92
N PHE A 67 -7.84 20.74 -1.02
CA PHE A 67 -7.67 19.33 -0.62
C PHE A 67 -6.86 19.17 0.69
N GLY A 68 -6.70 20.25 1.47
CA GLY A 68 -6.01 20.20 2.76
C GLY A 68 -6.66 19.21 3.73
N ASP A 69 -7.99 19.22 3.81
CA ASP A 69 -8.74 18.32 4.70
C ASP A 69 -8.61 16.85 4.28
N ALA A 70 -8.57 16.55 2.98
CA ALA A 70 -8.35 15.19 2.49
C ALA A 70 -6.94 14.68 2.83
N LEU A 71 -5.93 15.56 2.79
CA LEU A 71 -4.56 15.21 3.19
C LEU A 71 -4.44 15.05 4.71
N GLN A 72 -5.17 15.87 5.48
CA GLN A 72 -5.27 15.70 6.93
C GLN A 72 -5.94 14.37 7.29
N ASN A 73 -7.01 14.00 6.59
CA ASN A 73 -7.68 12.71 6.75
C ASN A 73 -6.74 11.54 6.44
N ASP A 74 -5.96 11.62 5.35
CA ASP A 74 -4.92 10.62 5.03
C ASP A 74 -3.97 10.43 6.22
N TYR A 75 -3.48 11.52 6.83
CA TYR A 75 -2.63 11.46 8.01
C TYR A 75 -3.34 10.86 9.23
N ASP A 76 -4.55 11.33 9.56
CA ASP A 76 -5.27 10.91 10.77
C ASP A 76 -5.61 9.41 10.72
N VAL A 77 -6.12 8.93 9.58
CA VAL A 77 -6.42 7.51 9.37
C VAL A 77 -5.15 6.68 9.35
N HIS A 78 -4.08 7.14 8.67
CA HIS A 78 -2.81 6.42 8.68
C HIS A 78 -2.29 6.25 10.10
N MET A 79 -2.20 7.34 10.88
CA MET A 79 -1.71 7.28 12.26
C MET A 79 -2.55 6.34 13.11
N ARG A 80 -3.87 6.34 12.91
CA ARG A 80 -4.79 5.44 13.61
C ARG A 80 -4.51 3.96 13.32
N ILE A 81 -4.29 3.60 12.06
CA ILE A 81 -3.95 2.22 11.67
C ILE A 81 -2.54 1.87 12.16
N ALA A 82 -1.59 2.79 12.07
CA ALA A 82 -0.23 2.59 12.55
C ALA A 82 -0.15 2.32 14.06
N GLU A 83 -1.01 2.96 14.87
CA GLU A 83 -1.15 2.64 16.29
C GLU A 83 -1.58 1.20 16.53
N VAL A 84 -2.57 0.72 15.76
CA VAL A 84 -3.03 -0.68 15.83
C VAL A 84 -1.88 -1.64 15.49
N PHE A 85 -1.13 -1.34 14.42
CA PHE A 85 -0.04 -2.19 13.94
C PHE A 85 1.09 -2.28 14.98
N ARG A 86 1.53 -1.15 15.56
CA ARG A 86 2.54 -1.14 16.63
C ARG A 86 2.06 -1.85 17.90
N GLY A 87 0.79 -1.67 18.24
CA GLY A 87 0.17 -2.33 19.39
C GLY A 87 0.10 -3.85 19.23
N ARG A 88 0.07 -4.36 18.00
CA ARG A 88 0.12 -5.78 17.67
C ARG A 88 1.55 -6.34 17.77
N ASP A 89 2.51 -5.63 17.18
CA ASP A 89 3.90 -6.09 17.10
C ASP A 89 4.54 -6.20 18.50
N SER A 90 4.26 -5.23 19.38
CA SER A 90 4.69 -5.25 20.78
C SER A 90 4.15 -6.42 21.61
N ARG A 91 3.03 -7.04 21.21
CA ARG A 91 2.47 -8.23 21.91
C ARG A 91 3.16 -9.53 21.47
N ASN A 92 3.58 -9.60 20.21
CA ASN A 92 4.23 -10.80 19.67
C ASN A 92 5.67 -10.99 20.14
N ASP A 93 6.36 -9.93 20.58
CA ASP A 93 7.72 -10.02 21.16
C ASP A 93 7.80 -10.85 22.45
N THR A 94 6.67 -11.21 23.05
CA THR A 94 6.61 -12.03 24.27
C THR A 94 6.50 -13.54 24.03
N CYS A 95 6.33 -14.00 22.78
CA CYS A 95 6.22 -15.43 22.47
C CYS A 95 7.54 -15.98 21.91
N THR A 96 8.11 -16.96 22.62
CA THR A 96 9.40 -17.59 22.30
C THR A 96 9.49 -18.04 20.83
N VAL A 97 10.46 -17.47 20.13
CA VAL A 97 10.87 -17.81 18.77
C VAL A 97 11.19 -19.30 18.69
N ASN A 98 10.34 -20.07 18.00
CA ASN A 98 10.75 -21.36 17.47
C ASN A 98 9.95 -21.71 16.20
N THR A 99 10.71 -22.11 15.18
CA THR A 99 10.34 -22.72 13.90
C THR A 99 9.83 -21.79 12.78
N GLU A 100 10.75 -21.47 11.84
CA GLU A 100 10.67 -21.56 10.35
C GLU A 100 9.34 -21.36 9.59
N SER A 101 8.32 -20.77 10.20
CA SER A 101 7.00 -20.65 9.59
C SER A 101 6.85 -19.28 8.93
N LEU A 102 6.20 -19.25 7.77
CA LEU A 102 5.70 -18.11 6.97
C LEU A 102 4.78 -17.11 7.73
N ARG A 103 4.88 -17.05 9.07
CA ARG A 103 4.07 -16.24 9.99
C ARG A 103 4.63 -14.83 10.24
N GLU A 104 5.76 -14.47 9.63
CA GLU A 104 6.40 -13.17 9.85
C GLU A 104 6.15 -12.15 8.73
N SER A 105 5.61 -12.57 7.58
CA SER A 105 5.25 -11.63 6.51
C SER A 105 3.89 -11.01 6.83
N ARG A 106 3.91 -9.75 7.28
CA ARG A 106 2.73 -8.92 7.58
C ARG A 106 2.64 -7.75 6.60
N VAL A 107 1.43 -7.20 6.46
CA VAL A 107 1.24 -5.95 5.71
C VAL A 107 1.98 -4.80 6.41
N GLN A 108 2.70 -4.02 5.62
CA GLN A 108 3.52 -2.89 6.03
C GLN A 108 2.77 -1.57 5.82
N LEU A 109 3.03 -0.60 6.69
CA LEU A 109 2.61 0.79 6.50
C LEU A 109 3.84 1.67 6.26
N PRO A 110 3.81 2.59 5.28
CA PRO A 110 4.84 3.62 5.14
C PRO A 110 5.01 4.38 6.46
N GLY A 111 6.23 4.58 6.97
CA GLY A 111 6.41 5.40 8.17
C GLY A 111 5.89 6.83 7.95
N VAL A 112 5.14 7.39 8.90
CA VAL A 112 4.73 8.81 8.85
C VAL A 112 5.74 9.63 9.65
N PHE A 113 6.33 10.63 9.00
CA PHE A 113 7.34 11.48 9.64
C PHE A 113 6.73 12.77 10.18
N SER A 114 5.84 13.42 9.44
CA SER A 114 5.23 14.71 9.81
C SER A 114 4.02 15.03 8.92
N ILE A 115 3.11 15.85 9.45
CA ILE A 115 2.14 16.62 8.66
C ILE A 115 2.33 18.11 8.96
N PHE A 116 2.38 18.92 7.90
CA PHE A 116 2.41 20.37 7.99
C PHE A 116 1.06 20.91 7.56
N PRO A 117 0.19 21.30 8.51
CA PRO A 117 -1.03 22.02 8.17
C PRO A 117 -0.65 23.39 7.61
N TYR A 118 -1.41 23.88 6.63
CA TYR A 118 -1.24 25.25 6.14
C TYR A 118 -2.26 26.16 6.80
N ASP A 119 -1.81 26.94 7.77
CA ASP A 119 -2.57 28.08 8.31
C ASP A 119 -1.86 29.39 7.95
N ALA A 120 -2.44 30.15 7.03
CA ALA A 120 -1.94 31.45 6.61
C ALA A 120 -1.96 32.49 7.77
N ALA A 121 -2.70 32.24 8.86
CA ALA A 121 -2.71 33.10 10.04
C ALA A 121 -1.49 32.88 10.95
N ALA A 122 -0.93 31.66 10.99
CA ALA A 122 0.24 31.32 11.80
C ALA A 122 1.51 32.06 11.33
N GLU A 123 1.63 32.34 10.03
CA GLU A 123 2.75 33.10 9.45
C GLU A 123 2.80 34.57 9.96
N ARG A 124 1.67 35.12 10.44
CA ARG A 124 1.62 36.49 11.00
C ARG A 124 1.99 36.57 12.48
N LEU A 125 1.95 35.45 13.21
CA LEU A 125 2.20 35.43 14.65
C LEU A 125 3.67 35.12 15.01
N ASP A 126 4.44 34.53 14.09
CA ASP A 126 5.80 34.04 14.38
C ASP A 126 6.92 35.05 14.04
N LEU A 127 6.57 36.24 13.53
CA LEU A 127 7.54 37.32 13.30
C LEU A 127 7.81 38.19 14.54
N GLY A 128 7.31 37.78 15.71
CA GLY A 128 7.26 38.62 16.90
C GLY A 128 7.62 37.90 18.21
N ARG A 129 8.66 37.06 18.24
CA ARG A 129 9.41 36.71 19.48
C ARG A 129 10.62 35.82 19.16
N PHE A 130 11.78 36.44 19.02
CA PHE A 130 13.07 35.79 19.22
C PHE A 130 13.93 36.74 20.05
N ASP A 131 13.77 36.69 21.37
CA ASP A 131 14.83 37.06 22.32
C ASP A 131 15.35 35.75 22.89
N GLY A 132 16.66 35.53 22.76
CA GLY A 132 17.28 34.22 22.79
C GLY A 132 17.61 33.66 24.18
N ASP A 133 18.05 32.40 24.16
CA ASP A 133 19.11 31.90 25.05
C ASP A 133 19.77 30.65 24.40
N PRO A 134 21.06 30.68 24.02
CA PRO A 134 21.69 29.61 23.28
C PRO A 134 22.40 28.62 24.21
N LYS A 135 21.69 27.91 25.10
CA LYS A 135 22.26 26.76 25.82
C LYS A 135 21.21 25.70 26.18
N ALA A 136 20.95 24.78 25.25
CA ALA A 136 20.53 23.42 25.58
C ALA A 136 20.99 22.47 24.48
N SER A 137 22.09 21.76 24.75
CA SER A 137 22.51 20.59 23.99
C SER A 137 21.71 19.40 24.52
N SER A 138 20.71 18.95 23.77
CA SER A 138 20.19 17.58 23.86
C SER A 138 19.68 17.17 22.49
N THR A 139 20.20 16.05 21.99
CA THR A 139 19.78 15.36 20.76
C THR A 139 18.35 14.82 20.89
N THR A 140 17.40 15.73 20.80
CA THR A 140 16.01 15.45 20.47
C THR A 140 15.80 16.09 19.11
N THR A 141 15.42 15.33 18.09
CA THR A 141 15.02 15.88 16.79
C THR A 141 13.84 16.81 17.03
N VAL A 142 14.10 18.10 17.19
CA VAL A 142 13.07 19.12 17.24
C VAL A 142 12.36 19.07 15.88
N ALA A 143 11.07 18.74 15.88
CA ALA A 143 10.26 18.78 14.68
C ALA A 143 10.45 20.16 14.02
N GLU A 144 10.94 20.18 12.77
CA GLU A 144 11.18 21.43 12.06
C GLU A 144 9.85 22.17 11.89
N ALA A 145 9.81 23.46 12.22
CA ALA A 145 8.60 24.26 12.07
C ALA A 145 8.22 24.35 10.58
N PRO A 146 6.93 24.22 10.21
CA PRO A 146 6.48 24.21 8.81
C PRO A 146 7.00 25.40 7.98
N HIS A 147 7.03 26.60 8.56
CA HIS A 147 7.49 27.81 7.89
C HIS A 147 9.00 27.77 7.57
N LEU A 148 9.82 27.17 8.43
CA LEU A 148 11.26 27.00 8.19
C LEU A 148 11.51 26.00 7.07
N TRP A 149 10.77 24.88 7.09
CA TRP A 149 10.87 23.87 6.04
C TRP A 149 10.49 24.46 4.68
N TRP A 150 9.35 25.18 4.60
CA TRP A 150 8.93 25.84 3.37
C TRP A 150 9.95 26.89 2.91
N LYS A 151 10.47 27.74 3.82
CA LYS A 151 11.51 28.73 3.49
C LYS A 151 12.76 28.08 2.87
N ARG A 152 13.15 26.90 3.35
CA ARG A 152 14.31 26.14 2.86
C ARG A 152 14.03 25.42 1.54
N ASN A 153 12.83 24.87 1.37
CA ASN A 153 12.51 23.94 0.28
C ASN A 153 11.70 24.55 -0.87
N LEU A 154 11.07 25.72 -0.70
CA LEU A 154 10.20 26.32 -1.72
C LEU A 154 10.92 26.47 -3.06
N ARG A 155 12.21 26.85 -3.06
CA ARG A 155 13.00 27.01 -4.29
C ARG A 155 13.30 25.68 -5.00
N ARG A 156 13.22 24.56 -4.29
CA ARG A 156 13.48 23.21 -4.81
C ARG A 156 12.30 22.63 -5.59
N PHE A 157 11.10 23.21 -5.52
CA PHE A 157 9.99 22.77 -6.37
C PHE A 157 10.24 23.14 -7.85
N PRO A 158 9.71 22.41 -8.83
CA PRO A 158 9.75 22.83 -10.23
C PRO A 158 8.98 24.13 -10.45
N ASP A 159 9.49 25.04 -11.30
CA ASP A 159 8.84 26.35 -11.53
C ASP A 159 7.45 26.21 -12.16
N SER A 160 7.21 25.16 -12.95
CA SER A 160 5.88 24.85 -13.50
C SER A 160 4.83 24.55 -12.42
N GLU A 161 5.26 24.17 -11.23
CA GLU A 161 4.41 23.81 -10.09
C GLU A 161 4.33 24.93 -9.05
N LYS A 162 5.08 26.04 -9.23
CA LYS A 162 5.03 27.21 -8.35
C LYS A 162 4.07 28.26 -8.91
N SER A 163 3.08 28.67 -8.13
CA SER A 163 2.37 29.94 -8.35
C SER A 163 2.82 30.97 -7.32
N THR A 164 3.38 32.10 -7.76
CA THR A 164 3.92 33.14 -6.86
C THR A 164 3.34 34.55 -7.06
N SER A 165 2.26 34.78 -7.82
CA SER A 165 1.78 36.17 -7.98
C SER A 165 0.28 36.37 -8.29
N LYS A 166 -0.16 37.60 -7.98
CA LYS A 166 -1.51 38.19 -7.97
C LYS A 166 -2.23 38.30 -9.32
N THR A 167 -1.69 37.72 -10.39
CA THR A 167 -2.35 37.65 -11.70
C THR A 167 -2.87 36.23 -11.87
N GLY A 168 -4.19 36.10 -12.02
CA GLY A 168 -4.96 34.88 -11.76
C GLY A 168 -4.37 33.55 -12.25
N PRO A 169 -4.72 32.45 -11.56
CA PRO A 169 -4.10 31.14 -11.82
C PRO A 169 -4.36 30.67 -13.25
N SER A 170 -3.30 30.24 -13.94
CA SER A 170 -3.45 29.15 -14.91
C SER A 170 -4.01 27.94 -14.17
N SER A 171 -4.97 27.23 -14.75
CA SER A 171 -5.69 26.13 -14.10
C SER A 171 -4.81 24.93 -13.66
N SER A 172 -3.51 24.95 -13.98
CA SER A 172 -2.55 23.89 -13.69
C SER A 172 -1.52 24.20 -12.59
N ALA A 173 -1.43 25.43 -12.06
CA ALA A 173 -0.35 25.79 -11.12
C ALA A 173 -0.74 25.57 -9.65
N PHE A 174 0.11 24.88 -8.87
CA PHE A 174 -0.08 24.72 -7.43
C PHE A 174 0.26 26.01 -6.67
N ILE A 175 -0.55 26.32 -5.66
CA ILE A 175 -0.28 27.44 -4.75
C ILE A 175 0.57 26.90 -3.62
N LEU A 176 1.83 27.34 -3.55
CA LEU A 176 2.77 26.97 -2.50
C LEU A 176 3.10 28.21 -1.67
N PRO A 177 3.33 28.09 -0.34
CA PRO A 177 3.22 26.89 0.49
C PRO A 177 1.79 26.32 0.59
N ALA A 178 1.69 25.02 0.88
CA ALA A 178 0.44 24.26 0.99
C ALA A 178 0.54 23.22 2.11
N PRO A 179 -0.58 22.58 2.53
CA PRO A 179 -0.51 21.44 3.42
C PRO A 179 0.38 20.35 2.82
N ALA A 180 1.22 19.72 3.65
CA ALA A 180 2.18 18.72 3.22
C ALA A 180 2.23 17.54 4.19
N LEU A 181 2.20 16.32 3.66
CA LEU A 181 2.33 15.07 4.41
C LEU A 181 3.64 14.38 3.99
N PHE A 182 4.41 13.97 4.99
CA PHE A 182 5.73 13.38 4.85
C PHE A 182 5.65 11.93 5.28
N THR A 183 5.85 11.02 4.33
CA THR A 183 5.85 9.59 4.60
C THR A 183 7.11 8.95 4.05
N GLU A 184 7.41 7.76 4.53
CA GLU A 184 8.36 6.86 3.90
C GLU A 184 7.92 6.56 2.47
N ARG A 185 8.89 6.38 1.58
CA ARG A 185 8.61 5.85 0.25
C ARG A 185 8.53 4.34 0.32
N ILE A 186 7.49 3.77 -0.27
CA ILE A 186 7.49 2.33 -0.58
C ILE A 186 8.59 2.09 -1.61
N PRO A 187 9.63 1.30 -1.30
CA PRO A 187 10.69 1.02 -2.26
C PRO A 187 10.10 0.37 -3.52
N PRO A 188 10.60 0.69 -4.71
CA PRO A 188 10.15 0.00 -5.90
C PRO A 188 10.60 -1.47 -5.89
N LEU A 189 9.91 -2.30 -6.66
CA LEU A 189 10.33 -3.67 -6.91
C LEU A 189 11.70 -3.69 -7.60
N PRO A 190 12.59 -4.63 -7.25
CA PRO A 190 13.96 -4.67 -7.76
C PRO A 190 14.06 -4.73 -9.29
N THR A 191 15.17 -4.28 -9.85
CA THR A 191 15.41 -4.28 -11.31
C THR A 191 15.16 -5.64 -11.96
N ALA A 192 15.60 -6.74 -11.34
CA ALA A 192 15.39 -8.09 -11.86
C ALA A 192 13.89 -8.42 -11.99
N VAL A 193 13.08 -8.05 -10.98
CA VAL A 193 11.62 -8.22 -10.99
C VAL A 193 10.99 -7.37 -12.09
N ARG A 194 11.40 -6.11 -12.23
CA ARG A 194 10.91 -5.22 -13.30
C ARG A 194 11.19 -5.78 -14.69
N SER A 195 12.42 -6.22 -14.92
CA SER A 195 12.83 -6.85 -16.18
C SER A 195 12.03 -8.13 -16.46
N ALA A 196 11.80 -8.96 -15.44
CA ALA A 196 11.02 -10.18 -15.58
C ALA A 196 9.53 -9.91 -15.89
N LEU A 197 8.92 -8.90 -15.25
CA LEU A 197 7.56 -8.44 -15.57
C LEU A 197 7.44 -7.97 -17.02
N ILE A 198 8.42 -7.22 -17.52
CA ILE A 198 8.46 -6.76 -18.92
C ILE A 198 8.56 -7.96 -19.85
N GLN A 199 9.48 -8.88 -19.60
CA GLN A 199 9.72 -10.03 -20.48
C GLN A 199 8.49 -10.94 -20.58
N LEU A 200 7.74 -11.14 -19.49
CA LEU A 200 6.58 -12.04 -19.46
C LEU A 200 5.27 -11.39 -19.91
N TYR A 201 5.05 -10.11 -19.57
CA TYR A 201 3.71 -9.51 -19.70
C TYR A 201 3.65 -8.26 -20.57
N CYS A 202 4.79 -7.67 -20.95
CA CYS A 202 4.80 -6.52 -21.86
C CYS A 202 4.78 -7.02 -23.32
N PRO A 203 3.87 -6.48 -24.17
CA PRO A 203 3.84 -6.82 -25.59
C PRO A 203 5.23 -6.65 -26.22
N PRO A 204 5.74 -7.60 -27.04
CA PRO A 204 7.12 -7.56 -27.54
C PRO A 204 7.52 -6.24 -28.20
N ALA A 205 6.60 -5.61 -28.93
CA ALA A 205 6.83 -4.32 -29.60
C ALA A 205 7.06 -3.15 -28.63
N GLN A 206 6.60 -3.25 -27.38
CA GLN A 206 6.69 -2.19 -26.37
C GLN A 206 7.87 -2.39 -25.40
N GLN A 207 8.44 -3.59 -25.31
CA GLN A 207 9.43 -3.94 -24.28
C GLN A 207 10.62 -2.98 -24.23
N SER A 208 11.20 -2.61 -25.37
CA SER A 208 12.32 -1.67 -25.43
C SER A 208 11.93 -0.28 -24.94
N ALA A 209 10.76 0.22 -25.31
CA ALA A 209 10.28 1.54 -24.91
C ALA A 209 9.93 1.59 -23.42
N VAL A 210 9.27 0.55 -22.91
CA VAL A 210 8.92 0.41 -21.49
C VAL A 210 10.18 0.31 -20.63
N SER A 211 11.16 -0.50 -21.05
CA SER A 211 12.43 -0.67 -20.31
C SER A 211 13.25 0.63 -20.23
N ALA A 212 13.20 1.45 -21.28
CA ALA A 212 13.94 2.71 -21.34
C ALA A 212 13.23 3.87 -20.60
N ASN A 213 11.94 3.75 -20.29
CA ASN A 213 11.17 4.83 -19.67
C ASN A 213 11.48 4.92 -18.16
N PRO A 214 12.05 6.04 -17.66
CA PRO A 214 12.44 6.18 -16.26
C PRO A 214 11.28 6.10 -15.27
N VAL A 215 10.04 6.40 -15.69
CA VAL A 215 8.85 6.30 -14.81
C VAL A 215 8.61 4.86 -14.36
N ASN A 216 9.03 3.87 -15.15
CA ASN A 216 8.87 2.46 -14.82
C ASN A 216 9.84 1.97 -13.72
N ARG A 217 10.74 2.85 -13.24
CA ARG A 217 11.55 2.58 -12.05
C ARG A 217 10.74 2.69 -10.76
N ASP A 218 9.66 3.48 -10.74
CA ASP A 218 8.70 3.56 -9.63
C ASP A 218 7.74 2.37 -9.62
N CYS A 219 8.26 1.15 -9.77
CA CYS A 219 7.44 -0.05 -9.92
C CYS A 219 6.94 -0.55 -8.58
N ILE A 220 5.63 -0.52 -8.38
CA ILE A 220 4.91 -1.24 -7.32
C ILE A 220 3.77 -2.01 -7.98
N ALA A 221 3.42 -3.18 -7.46
CA ALA A 221 2.39 -4.03 -8.05
C ALA A 221 1.12 -4.09 -7.20
N ARG A 222 -0.01 -3.58 -7.71
CA ARG A 222 -1.33 -3.67 -7.08
C ARG A 222 -1.84 -5.11 -7.11
N VAL A 223 -2.18 -5.64 -5.94
CA VAL A 223 -2.52 -7.06 -5.77
C VAL A 223 -4.03 -7.26 -5.89
N TYR A 224 -4.51 -7.61 -7.07
CA TYR A 224 -5.94 -7.79 -7.31
C TYR A 224 -6.36 -9.26 -7.19
N LEU A 225 -6.86 -9.66 -6.01
CA LEU A 225 -7.41 -11.00 -5.78
C LEU A 225 -8.86 -11.13 -6.23
N GLY A 226 -9.56 -10.00 -6.41
CA GLY A 226 -10.94 -9.95 -6.87
C GLY A 226 -11.11 -9.82 -8.38
N ARG A 227 -10.02 -9.76 -9.16
CA ARG A 227 -10.05 -9.50 -10.61
C ARG A 227 -9.04 -10.35 -11.37
N ARG A 228 -9.48 -10.83 -12.53
CA ARG A 228 -8.63 -11.49 -13.54
C ARG A 228 -8.46 -10.58 -14.75
N ARG A 229 -7.39 -10.78 -15.52
CA ARG A 229 -7.21 -10.06 -16.78
C ARG A 229 -8.41 -10.29 -17.72
N PRO A 230 -8.87 -9.25 -18.45
CA PRO A 230 -9.96 -9.38 -19.41
C PRO A 230 -9.59 -10.37 -20.52
N ARG A 231 -10.57 -11.16 -20.96
CA ARG A 231 -10.41 -12.16 -22.02
C ARG A 231 -11.43 -11.93 -23.13
N ARG A 232 -11.03 -12.24 -24.36
CA ARG A 232 -11.94 -12.35 -25.50
C ARG A 232 -12.80 -13.61 -25.36
N SER A 233 -13.83 -13.71 -26.21
CA SER A 233 -14.70 -14.88 -26.28
C SER A 233 -13.97 -16.19 -26.62
N ASP A 234 -12.83 -16.10 -27.30
CA ASP A 234 -11.96 -17.24 -27.62
C ASP A 234 -10.99 -17.62 -26.47
N GLY A 235 -11.10 -16.96 -25.32
CA GLY A 235 -10.27 -17.20 -24.14
C GLY A 235 -8.92 -16.49 -24.15
N THR A 236 -8.54 -15.80 -25.23
CA THR A 236 -7.29 -15.04 -25.32
C THR A 236 -7.31 -13.82 -24.41
N ILE A 237 -6.16 -13.51 -23.79
CA ILE A 237 -6.01 -12.31 -22.95
C ILE A 237 -6.15 -11.07 -23.85
N ILE A 238 -6.90 -10.07 -23.36
CA ILE A 238 -6.92 -8.73 -23.94
C ILE A 238 -5.74 -7.98 -23.34
N GLU A 239 -4.68 -7.82 -24.12
CA GLU A 239 -3.51 -7.04 -23.74
C GLU A 239 -3.87 -5.56 -23.59
N SER A 240 -3.30 -4.91 -22.57
CA SER A 240 -3.41 -3.45 -22.43
C SER A 240 -2.59 -2.79 -23.53
N ALA A 241 -3.17 -1.80 -24.20
CA ALA A 241 -2.44 -0.97 -25.16
C ALA A 241 -1.33 -0.14 -24.51
N ASN A 242 -1.45 0.15 -23.20
CA ASN A 242 -0.56 1.02 -22.44
C ASN A 242 0.08 0.23 -21.30
N PHE A 243 1.10 -0.59 -21.61
CA PHE A 243 1.84 -1.30 -20.57
C PHE A 243 2.74 -0.34 -19.79
N GLY A 244 2.70 -0.41 -18.45
CA GLY A 244 3.55 0.37 -17.56
C GLY A 244 3.80 -0.40 -16.26
N LEU A 245 4.94 -0.13 -15.61
CA LEU A 245 5.32 -0.77 -14.36
C LEU A 245 4.97 0.06 -13.12
N ARG A 246 4.75 1.37 -13.30
CA ARG A 246 4.21 2.22 -12.24
C ARG A 246 2.78 1.79 -11.92
N ASN A 247 2.50 1.45 -10.66
CA ASN A 247 1.20 0.91 -10.23
C ASN A 247 0.77 -0.29 -11.10
N TYR A 248 1.67 -1.26 -11.29
CA TYR A 248 1.43 -2.44 -12.12
C TYR A 248 0.26 -3.26 -11.59
N ASN A 249 -0.75 -3.53 -12.41
CA ASN A 249 -1.91 -4.31 -12.00
C ASN A 249 -1.60 -5.82 -12.06
N LEU A 250 -1.30 -6.42 -10.90
CA LEU A 250 -1.05 -7.86 -10.75
C LEU A 250 -2.38 -8.59 -10.49
N HIS A 251 -2.91 -9.21 -11.52
CA HIS A 251 -4.21 -9.89 -11.49
C HIS A 251 -4.11 -11.31 -10.93
N LEU A 252 -5.21 -11.83 -10.38
CA LEU A 252 -5.28 -13.18 -9.81
C LEU A 252 -4.82 -14.28 -10.77
N ASP A 253 -5.16 -14.20 -12.06
CA ASP A 253 -4.73 -15.21 -13.02
C ASP A 253 -3.22 -15.19 -13.28
N GLN A 254 -2.57 -14.03 -13.21
CA GLN A 254 -1.11 -13.92 -13.29
C GLN A 254 -0.46 -14.51 -12.03
N MET A 255 -1.02 -14.22 -10.85
CA MET A 255 -0.49 -14.75 -9.59
C MET A 255 -0.59 -16.28 -9.53
N LEU A 256 -1.70 -16.85 -10.02
CA LEU A 256 -1.85 -18.30 -10.15
C LEU A 256 -0.90 -18.89 -11.20
N GLU A 257 -0.76 -18.22 -12.34
CA GLU A 257 0.19 -18.62 -13.39
C GLU A 257 1.62 -18.66 -12.86
N LEU A 258 2.02 -17.68 -12.03
CA LEU A 258 3.35 -17.61 -11.41
C LEU A 258 3.50 -18.48 -10.15
N GLU A 259 2.43 -19.15 -9.72
CA GLU A 259 2.39 -19.93 -8.47
C GLU A 259 2.74 -19.09 -7.22
N LEU A 260 2.28 -17.84 -7.20
CA LEU A 260 2.41 -16.94 -6.05
C LEU A 260 1.47 -17.37 -4.90
N PRO A 261 1.80 -17.03 -3.64
CA PRO A 261 1.06 -17.49 -2.46
C PRO A 261 -0.24 -16.70 -2.25
N VAL A 262 -1.18 -16.78 -3.21
CA VAL A 262 -2.46 -16.03 -3.18
C VAL A 262 -3.30 -16.31 -1.93
N ASP A 263 -3.25 -17.55 -1.41
CA ASP A 263 -3.89 -17.92 -0.15
C ASP A 263 -3.37 -17.06 1.01
N HIS A 264 -2.05 -16.86 1.08
CA HIS A 264 -1.41 -16.05 2.12
C HIS A 264 -1.70 -14.56 1.94
N TYR A 265 -1.72 -14.06 0.70
CA TYR A 265 -2.16 -12.68 0.42
C TYR A 265 -3.60 -12.45 0.90
N ALA A 266 -4.52 -13.38 0.61
CA ALA A 266 -5.91 -13.27 1.04
C ALA A 266 -6.04 -13.24 2.57
N THR A 267 -5.27 -14.08 3.28
CA THR A 267 -5.22 -14.06 4.75
C THR A 267 -4.73 -12.71 5.28
N MET A 268 -3.60 -12.20 4.78
CA MET A 268 -3.05 -10.91 5.21
C MET A 268 -4.02 -9.74 4.96
N MET A 269 -4.65 -9.70 3.78
CA MET A 269 -5.64 -8.66 3.45
C MET A 269 -6.88 -8.76 4.34
N ALA A 270 -7.34 -9.98 4.65
CA ALA A 270 -8.48 -10.22 5.52
C ALA A 270 -8.20 -9.76 6.96
N GLU A 271 -7.05 -10.13 7.51
CA GLU A 271 -6.61 -9.72 8.84
C GLU A 271 -6.47 -8.20 8.93
N THR A 272 -5.84 -7.60 7.91
CA THR A 272 -5.69 -6.14 7.81
C THR A 272 -7.04 -5.42 7.75
N LEU A 273 -7.99 -5.91 6.95
CA LEU A 273 -9.32 -5.31 6.89
C LEU A 273 -10.08 -5.44 8.21
N ALA A 274 -9.93 -6.56 8.92
CA ALA A 274 -10.51 -6.75 10.25
C ALA A 274 -9.91 -5.77 11.28
N GLU A 275 -8.59 -5.57 11.24
CA GLU A 275 -7.91 -4.56 12.05
C GLU A 275 -8.40 -3.14 11.74
N MET A 276 -8.56 -2.81 10.46
CA MET A 276 -9.10 -1.51 10.04
C MET A 276 -10.52 -1.30 10.58
N HIS A 277 -11.43 -2.25 10.36
CA HIS A 277 -12.81 -2.13 10.82
C HIS A 277 -12.91 -2.10 12.35
N TRP A 278 -12.33 -3.10 13.04
CA TRP A 278 -12.68 -3.36 14.43
C TRP A 278 -11.65 -2.86 15.43
N ALA A 279 -10.39 -2.69 15.02
CA ALA A 279 -9.35 -2.13 15.87
C ALA A 279 -9.20 -0.61 15.67
N ALA A 280 -9.00 -0.17 14.43
CA ALA A 280 -8.82 1.24 14.08
C ALA A 280 -10.14 2.01 14.05
N GLY A 281 -11.23 1.35 13.64
CA GLY A 281 -12.55 1.98 13.48
C GLY A 281 -12.62 2.75 12.16
N THR A 282 -12.18 2.17 11.06
CA THR A 282 -12.24 2.77 9.72
C THR A 282 -12.84 1.81 8.70
N ASP A 283 -13.51 2.37 7.69
CA ASP A 283 -14.17 1.62 6.61
C ASP A 283 -13.21 1.01 5.57
N GLY A 284 -11.96 1.49 5.53
CA GLY A 284 -11.00 1.12 4.51
C GLY A 284 -11.39 1.51 3.10
N TYR A 285 -12.15 2.60 2.92
CA TYR A 285 -12.53 3.10 1.61
C TYR A 285 -11.33 3.65 0.83
N ASP A 286 -11.19 3.20 -0.42
CA ASP A 286 -10.14 3.52 -1.39
C ASP A 286 -8.70 3.12 -1.03
N VAL A 287 -8.51 2.25 -0.03
CA VAL A 287 -7.15 1.77 0.29
C VAL A 287 -6.58 0.87 -0.79
N GLU A 288 -5.26 0.97 -1.00
CA GLU A 288 -4.53 0.17 -1.97
C GLU A 288 -3.58 -0.84 -1.31
N PHE A 289 -3.67 -2.10 -1.74
CA PHE A 289 -2.71 -3.14 -1.38
C PHE A 289 -1.71 -3.35 -2.51
N VAL A 290 -0.42 -3.15 -2.22
CA VAL A 290 0.65 -3.25 -3.22
C VAL A 290 1.81 -4.12 -2.75
N LEU A 291 2.51 -4.74 -3.71
CA LEU A 291 3.85 -5.27 -3.51
C LEU A 291 4.87 -4.20 -3.89
N GLY A 292 5.72 -3.85 -2.94
CA GLY A 292 6.89 -2.99 -3.12
C GLY A 292 8.14 -3.71 -2.64
N GLY A 293 9.32 -3.13 -2.86
CA GLY A 293 10.59 -3.67 -2.37
C GLY A 293 10.57 -3.92 -0.86
N GLY A 294 11.22 -5.00 -0.42
CA GLY A 294 11.18 -5.43 0.97
C GLY A 294 11.99 -4.56 1.93
N ARG A 295 11.49 -4.42 3.16
CA ARG A 295 12.12 -3.71 4.28
C ARG A 295 13.02 -4.60 5.12
N HIS A 296 12.76 -5.90 5.15
CA HIS A 296 13.34 -6.77 6.16
C HIS A 296 14.74 -7.24 5.75
N ARG A 297 15.75 -6.86 6.55
CA ARG A 297 17.11 -7.40 6.46
C ARG A 297 17.45 -8.06 7.79
N SER A 298 17.46 -9.39 7.84
CA SER A 298 17.94 -10.15 9.00
C SER A 298 19.39 -10.53 8.83
N ILE A 299 20.20 -10.26 9.85
CA ILE A 299 21.58 -10.76 9.91
C ILE A 299 21.55 -12.12 10.59
N CYS A 300 21.80 -13.19 9.85
CA CYS A 300 21.98 -14.53 10.42
C CYS A 300 23.47 -14.80 10.65
N ARG A 301 23.89 -14.86 11.92
CA ARG A 301 25.23 -15.33 12.30
C ARG A 301 25.19 -16.84 12.49
N GLN A 302 25.88 -17.60 11.64
CA GLN A 302 26.05 -19.03 11.89
C GLN A 302 27.23 -19.28 12.84
N PRO A 303 27.10 -20.15 13.86
CA PRO A 303 28.24 -20.59 14.67
C PRO A 303 29.15 -21.48 13.82
N GLN A 304 30.38 -21.04 13.57
CA GLN A 304 31.33 -21.80 12.77
C GLN A 304 31.91 -23.01 13.53
N THR A 305 31.95 -24.15 12.85
CA THR A 305 32.84 -25.27 13.17
C THR A 305 34.30 -24.85 12.97
N ARG A 306 35.13 -25.10 13.99
CA ARG A 306 36.55 -24.71 14.10
C ARG A 306 37.36 -24.86 12.80
N GLY A 307 37.80 -23.74 12.23
CA GLY A 307 38.94 -23.71 11.31
C GLY A 307 38.92 -22.57 10.28
N ARG A 308 39.67 -21.49 10.57
CA ARG A 308 40.22 -20.46 9.67
C ARG A 308 39.26 -19.39 9.09
N ASP A 309 39.31 -18.23 9.74
CA ASP A 309 39.22 -16.84 9.24
C ASP A 309 38.38 -16.54 7.98
N GLU A 310 37.08 -16.31 8.18
CA GLU A 310 36.30 -15.13 7.73
C GLU A 310 34.85 -15.30 8.24
N GLU A 311 34.34 -14.32 8.98
CA GLU A 311 32.96 -14.32 9.53
C GLU A 311 31.97 -14.16 8.37
N ASN A 312 31.42 -15.26 7.85
CA ASN A 312 30.41 -15.23 6.78
C ASN A 312 29.06 -14.70 7.32
N ILE A 313 28.93 -13.38 7.37
CA ILE A 313 27.67 -12.70 7.64
C ILE A 313 26.77 -12.86 6.41
N ARG A 314 25.71 -13.67 6.52
CA ARG A 314 24.65 -13.71 5.50
C ARG A 314 23.50 -12.82 5.95
N THR A 315 23.15 -11.86 5.10
CA THR A 315 21.94 -11.05 5.23
C THR A 315 20.81 -11.74 4.47
N ASN A 316 19.80 -12.18 5.19
CA ASN A 316 18.55 -12.61 4.59
C ASN A 316 17.69 -11.36 4.36
N VAL A 317 17.17 -11.20 3.16
CA VAL A 317 16.34 -10.05 2.77
C VAL A 317 15.00 -10.52 2.23
N THR A 318 13.91 -9.79 2.48
CA THR A 318 12.70 -9.91 1.65
C THR A 318 12.89 -9.06 0.40
N LEU A 319 12.59 -9.62 -0.77
CA LEU A 319 12.70 -8.88 -2.04
C LEU A 319 11.48 -8.02 -2.32
N ALA A 320 10.33 -8.44 -1.77
CA ALA A 320 9.12 -7.67 -1.75
C ALA A 320 8.41 -7.87 -0.42
N ASP A 321 7.70 -6.83 0.01
CA ASP A 321 6.73 -6.88 1.10
C ASP A 321 5.36 -6.43 0.57
N MET A 322 4.30 -6.80 1.29
CA MET A 322 2.96 -6.25 1.04
C MET A 322 2.79 -4.96 1.83
N TRP A 323 2.26 -3.92 1.19
CA TRP A 323 2.08 -2.59 1.76
C TRP A 323 0.63 -2.14 1.62
N LEU A 324 0.19 -1.33 2.58
CA LEU A 324 -1.10 -0.64 2.55
C LEU A 324 -0.87 0.87 2.44
N LEU A 325 -1.60 1.53 1.55
CA LEU A 325 -1.54 2.98 1.36
C LEU A 325 -2.89 3.56 0.91
N ASP A 326 -2.90 4.89 0.72
CA ASP A 326 -4.01 5.72 0.24
C ASP A 326 -5.22 5.76 1.17
N PHE A 327 -5.11 6.53 2.27
CA PHE A 327 -6.14 6.60 3.30
C PHE A 327 -7.00 7.86 3.21
N ASN A 328 -6.81 8.68 2.17
CA ASN A 328 -7.41 10.00 2.07
C ASN A 328 -8.94 9.99 1.99
N LEU A 329 -9.56 8.89 1.52
CA LEU A 329 -11.01 8.74 1.43
C LEU A 329 -11.61 7.79 2.48
N CYS A 330 -10.78 7.21 3.35
CA CYS A 330 -11.25 6.41 4.47
C CYS A 330 -12.06 7.25 5.45
N ASN A 331 -13.11 6.67 6.03
CA ASN A 331 -13.93 7.31 7.04
C ASN A 331 -13.78 6.56 8.36
N MET A 332 -13.86 7.32 9.46
CA MET A 332 -13.76 6.77 10.81
C MET A 332 -15.14 6.60 11.44
N PHE A 333 -15.27 5.56 12.26
CA PHE A 333 -16.45 5.30 13.06
C PHE A 333 -16.05 4.82 14.47
N LYS A 334 -16.97 4.95 15.42
CA LYS A 334 -16.79 4.44 16.78
C LYS A 334 -17.90 3.47 17.13
N LEU A 335 -17.53 2.26 17.53
CA LEU A 335 -18.48 1.22 17.92
C LEU A 335 -19.43 1.68 19.03
N LYS A 336 -18.91 2.43 20.01
CA LYS A 336 -19.70 3.00 21.13
C LYS A 336 -20.82 3.95 20.70
N GLU A 337 -20.77 4.48 19.47
CA GLU A 337 -21.79 5.38 18.92
C GLU A 337 -22.93 4.61 18.21
N LEU A 338 -22.82 3.28 18.09
CA LEU A 338 -23.78 2.36 17.48
C LEU A 338 -24.82 1.82 18.49
N ASP A 339 -25.51 2.75 19.14
CA ASP A 339 -26.52 2.48 20.19
C ASP A 339 -27.82 1.87 19.66
N THR A 340 -28.16 2.11 18.38
CA THR A 340 -29.37 1.55 17.73
C THR A 340 -29.03 0.51 16.68
N GLU A 341 -30.01 -0.37 16.39
CA GLU A 341 -29.88 -1.35 15.31
C GLU A 341 -29.77 -0.70 13.94
N GLU A 342 -30.50 0.41 13.72
CA GLU A 342 -30.43 1.19 12.48
C GLU A 342 -29.01 1.70 12.20
N LYS A 343 -28.30 2.22 13.21
CA LYS A 343 -26.90 2.65 13.04
C LYS A 343 -25.96 1.49 12.73
N ARG A 344 -26.21 0.30 13.30
CA ARG A 344 -25.42 -0.90 13.02
C ARG A 344 -25.65 -1.39 11.59
N GLU A 345 -26.90 -1.44 11.14
CA GLU A 345 -27.24 -1.75 9.74
C GLU A 345 -26.64 -0.71 8.78
N GLY A 346 -26.71 0.57 9.13
CA GLY A 346 -26.08 1.65 8.39
C GLY A 346 -24.57 1.47 8.25
N LEU A 347 -23.88 1.12 9.34
CA LEU A 347 -22.46 0.79 9.31
C LEU A 347 -22.18 -0.42 8.41
N VAL A 348 -22.91 -1.53 8.58
CA VAL A 348 -22.72 -2.72 7.74
C VAL A 348 -22.87 -2.38 6.26
N SER A 349 -23.92 -1.65 5.88
CA SER A 349 -24.12 -1.19 4.50
C SER A 349 -22.95 -0.34 3.99
N TYR A 350 -22.40 0.51 4.86
CA TYR A 350 -21.31 1.40 4.54
C TYR A 350 -19.98 0.65 4.32
N LEU A 351 -19.66 -0.32 5.20
CA LEU A 351 -18.51 -1.19 5.04
C LEU A 351 -18.60 -2.05 3.77
N VAL A 352 -19.79 -2.57 3.46
CA VAL A 352 -20.04 -3.31 2.20
C VAL A 352 -19.83 -2.39 1.00
N HIS A 353 -20.28 -1.14 1.06
CA HIS A 353 -20.05 -0.17 0.00
C HIS A 353 -18.55 0.04 -0.24
N ALA A 354 -17.76 0.29 0.81
CA ALA A 354 -16.31 0.41 0.69
C ALA A 354 -15.66 -0.84 0.08
N PHE A 355 -16.02 -2.03 0.53
CA PHE A 355 -15.50 -3.29 -0.01
C PHE A 355 -15.71 -3.46 -1.54
N PHE A 356 -16.82 -2.96 -2.08
CA PHE A 356 -17.15 -3.08 -3.51
C PHE A 356 -16.77 -1.89 -4.37
N GLU A 357 -16.69 -0.69 -3.80
CA GLU A 357 -16.24 0.51 -4.50
C GLU A 357 -14.72 0.59 -4.62
N ASN A 358 -13.99 0.04 -3.65
CA ASN A 358 -12.56 -0.15 -3.81
C ASN A 358 -12.26 -0.94 -5.08
N ASP A 359 -11.10 -0.63 -5.66
CA ASP A 359 -10.45 -1.51 -6.62
C ASP A 359 -10.47 -2.96 -6.08
N PRO A 360 -10.57 -3.98 -6.95
CA PRO A 360 -10.85 -5.37 -6.57
C PRO A 360 -9.63 -6.09 -5.95
N TYR A 361 -9.05 -5.50 -4.89
CA TYR A 361 -8.00 -6.08 -4.06
C TYR A 361 -8.49 -7.34 -3.36
N TYR A 362 -9.68 -7.28 -2.76
CA TYR A 362 -10.25 -8.39 -2.00
C TYR A 362 -10.84 -9.48 -2.92
N PRO A 363 -10.73 -10.77 -2.55
CA PRO A 363 -11.44 -11.85 -3.24
C PRO A 363 -12.95 -11.60 -3.25
N ARG A 364 -13.62 -11.91 -4.36
CA ARG A 364 -15.07 -11.70 -4.49
C ARG A 364 -15.84 -12.96 -4.04
N PRO A 365 -17.00 -12.82 -3.34
CA PRO A 365 -17.84 -13.94 -2.87
C PRO A 365 -18.60 -14.66 -4.00
N ARG A 366 -17.88 -15.18 -5.00
CA ARG A 366 -18.47 -15.90 -6.13
C ARG A 366 -18.94 -17.29 -5.68
N ARG A 367 -20.06 -17.75 -6.21
CA ARG A 367 -20.56 -19.12 -6.01
C ARG A 367 -19.81 -20.10 -6.89
N ALA A 368 -19.65 -21.36 -6.47
CA ALA A 368 -19.14 -22.39 -7.37
C ALA A 368 -20.08 -22.60 -8.56
N ALA A 369 -19.52 -22.79 -9.75
CA ALA A 369 -20.31 -23.17 -10.92
C ALA A 369 -20.99 -24.53 -10.66
N GLU A 370 -22.31 -24.61 -10.83
CA GLU A 370 -23.08 -25.83 -10.58
C GLU A 370 -22.77 -26.94 -11.61
N ASN A 371 -22.16 -26.59 -12.75
CA ASN A 371 -21.70 -27.52 -13.77
C ASN A 371 -20.31 -27.06 -14.25
N GLY A 372 -19.27 -27.86 -13.99
CA GLY A 372 -17.85 -27.52 -14.22
C GLY A 372 -17.39 -27.34 -15.68
N GLY A 373 -18.23 -26.79 -16.55
CA GLY A 373 -17.86 -26.37 -17.90
C GLY A 373 -17.21 -24.99 -17.89
N GLU A 374 -16.15 -24.82 -18.69
CA GLU A 374 -15.35 -23.60 -18.87
C GLU A 374 -16.15 -22.37 -19.40
N GLY A 375 -17.48 -22.49 -19.56
CA GLY A 375 -18.39 -21.42 -19.97
C GLY A 375 -19.58 -21.18 -19.02
N GLY A 376 -19.61 -21.78 -17.83
CA GLY A 376 -20.76 -21.70 -16.92
C GLY A 376 -20.63 -20.66 -15.81
N VAL A 377 -21.44 -19.60 -15.87
CA VAL A 377 -22.25 -18.84 -14.87
C VAL A 377 -21.94 -19.01 -13.35
N GLY A 378 -20.69 -19.23 -12.96
CA GLY A 378 -20.22 -19.34 -11.58
C GLY A 378 -18.73 -19.01 -11.45
N GLY A 379 -18.27 -18.76 -10.23
CA GLY A 379 -16.86 -18.53 -9.91
C GLY A 379 -16.02 -19.78 -10.15
N ARG A 380 -14.76 -19.57 -10.57
CA ARG A 380 -13.76 -20.64 -10.68
C ARG A 380 -13.49 -21.21 -9.29
N LEU A 381 -13.07 -22.48 -9.21
CA LEU A 381 -12.84 -23.15 -7.93
C LEU A 381 -11.81 -22.41 -7.07
N GLU A 382 -10.80 -21.82 -7.71
CA GLU A 382 -9.79 -20.99 -7.07
C GLU A 382 -10.40 -19.73 -6.44
N ASP A 383 -11.34 -19.07 -7.13
CA ASP A 383 -12.00 -17.85 -6.64
C ASP A 383 -12.86 -18.19 -5.40
N VAL A 384 -13.59 -19.31 -5.44
CA VAL A 384 -14.41 -19.81 -4.32
C VAL A 384 -13.54 -20.16 -3.12
N LYS A 385 -12.42 -20.86 -3.36
CA LYS A 385 -11.43 -21.21 -2.33
C LYS A 385 -10.86 -19.95 -1.69
N LEU A 386 -10.48 -18.96 -2.51
CA LEU A 386 -9.84 -17.74 -2.04
C LEU A 386 -10.80 -16.88 -1.19
N TRP A 387 -12.06 -16.78 -1.60
CA TRP A 387 -13.09 -16.15 -0.77
C TRP A 387 -13.28 -16.87 0.57
N LYS A 388 -13.28 -18.20 0.58
CA LYS A 388 -13.39 -18.98 1.82
C LYS A 388 -12.24 -18.64 2.78
N ILE A 389 -11.01 -18.62 2.28
CA ILE A 389 -9.81 -18.27 3.07
C ILE A 389 -9.93 -16.85 3.63
N PHE A 390 -10.28 -15.88 2.78
CA PHE A 390 -10.45 -14.49 3.20
C PHE A 390 -11.51 -14.38 4.30
N LYS A 391 -12.68 -14.99 4.10
CA LYS A 391 -13.79 -14.98 5.05
C LYS A 391 -13.38 -15.56 6.41
N GLU A 392 -12.74 -16.72 6.40
CA GLU A 392 -12.33 -17.42 7.63
C GLU A 392 -11.31 -16.58 8.41
N ALA A 393 -10.28 -16.06 7.73
CA ALA A 393 -9.28 -15.20 8.35
C ALA A 393 -9.89 -13.89 8.88
N TYR A 394 -10.77 -13.25 8.11
CA TYR A 394 -11.44 -12.01 8.51
C TYR A 394 -12.26 -12.20 9.78
N LEU A 395 -13.09 -13.24 9.83
CA LEU A 395 -13.96 -13.51 10.98
C LEU A 395 -13.17 -13.88 12.23
N GLU A 396 -12.13 -14.70 12.10
CA GLU A 396 -11.26 -15.09 13.22
C GLU A 396 -10.53 -13.88 13.81
N GLN A 397 -9.93 -13.05 12.95
CA GLN A 397 -9.25 -11.83 13.38
C GLN A 397 -10.24 -10.84 14.01
N SER A 398 -11.43 -10.66 13.40
CA SER A 398 -12.46 -9.75 13.91
C SER A 398 -12.94 -10.16 15.30
N LYS A 399 -13.17 -11.46 15.50
CA LYS A 399 -13.57 -12.01 16.80
C LYS A 399 -12.53 -11.70 17.86
N THR A 400 -11.26 -12.00 17.59
CA THR A 400 -10.14 -11.73 18.51
C THR A 400 -10.10 -10.25 18.92
N LEU A 401 -10.15 -9.35 17.93
CA LEU A 401 -10.08 -7.90 18.17
C LEU A 401 -11.26 -7.34 18.97
N LEU A 402 -12.46 -7.88 18.76
CA LEU A 402 -13.67 -7.45 19.47
C LEU A 402 -13.72 -8.01 20.89
N GLU A 403 -13.31 -9.25 21.10
CA GLU A 403 -13.19 -9.86 22.44
C GLU A 403 -12.15 -9.10 23.29
N GLU A 404 -10.99 -8.73 22.73
CA GLU A 404 -9.99 -7.90 23.41
C GLU A 404 -10.50 -6.51 23.84
N LYS A 405 -11.58 -6.03 23.20
CA LYS A 405 -12.19 -4.73 23.47
C LYS A 405 -13.43 -4.83 24.37
N ASP A 406 -13.69 -6.00 24.94
CA ASP A 406 -14.90 -6.29 25.72
C ASP A 406 -16.18 -5.92 24.95
N ALA A 407 -16.22 -6.19 23.65
CA ALA A 407 -17.36 -5.90 22.80
C ALA A 407 -18.60 -6.69 23.25
N SER A 408 -19.77 -6.07 23.13
CA SER A 408 -21.05 -6.70 23.43
C SER A 408 -21.37 -7.84 22.47
N GLU A 409 -22.26 -8.75 22.90
CA GLU A 409 -22.82 -9.83 22.07
C GLU A 409 -23.42 -9.36 20.73
N VAL A 410 -23.87 -8.11 20.67
CA VAL A 410 -24.40 -7.52 19.45
C VAL A 410 -23.26 -7.08 18.52
N GLU A 411 -22.23 -6.45 19.07
CA GLU A 411 -21.03 -6.04 18.30
C GLU A 411 -20.26 -7.24 17.75
N LEU A 412 -20.18 -8.34 18.51
CA LEU A 412 -19.55 -9.60 18.08
C LEU A 412 -20.21 -10.23 16.83
N LYS A 413 -21.45 -9.84 16.50
CA LYS A 413 -22.16 -10.31 15.30
C LYS A 413 -21.93 -9.44 14.07
N LEU A 414 -21.42 -8.22 14.22
CA LEU A 414 -21.20 -7.29 13.11
C LEU A 414 -20.26 -7.83 12.02
N PRO A 415 -19.13 -8.51 12.33
CA PRO A 415 -18.25 -9.06 11.30
C PRO A 415 -18.95 -10.10 10.42
N LEU A 416 -19.76 -10.99 11.01
CA LEU A 416 -20.51 -11.98 10.26
C LEU A 416 -21.57 -11.31 9.38
N ARG A 417 -22.31 -10.34 9.92
CA ARG A 417 -23.30 -9.57 9.15
C ARG A 417 -22.68 -8.84 7.97
N PHE A 418 -21.48 -8.27 8.13
CA PHE A 418 -20.71 -7.67 7.04
C PHE A 418 -20.39 -8.69 5.94
N ILE A 419 -19.86 -9.86 6.29
CA ILE A 419 -19.55 -10.94 5.34
C ILE A 419 -20.81 -11.41 4.60
N GLU A 420 -21.91 -11.62 5.31
CA GLU A 420 -23.19 -12.05 4.71
C GLU A 420 -23.73 -10.99 3.77
N ALA A 421 -23.69 -9.71 4.16
CA ALA A 421 -24.10 -8.60 3.32
C ALA A 421 -23.21 -8.45 2.07
N CYS A 422 -21.90 -8.74 2.16
CA CYS A 422 -21.04 -8.81 0.97
C CYS A 422 -21.46 -9.92 0.00
N VAL A 423 -21.81 -11.10 0.53
CA VAL A 423 -22.32 -12.21 -0.28
C VAL A 423 -23.64 -11.84 -0.97
N GLU A 424 -24.57 -11.19 -0.27
CA GLU A 424 -25.82 -10.72 -0.87
C GLU A 424 -25.58 -9.64 -1.92
N LYS A 425 -24.72 -8.66 -1.64
CA LYS A 425 -24.37 -7.59 -2.60
C LYS A 425 -23.80 -8.18 -3.89
N GLN A 426 -22.93 -9.18 -3.80
CA GLN A 426 -22.34 -9.83 -4.98
C GLN A 426 -23.36 -10.51 -5.89
N LYS A 427 -24.46 -11.05 -5.35
CA LYS A 427 -25.55 -11.63 -6.15
C LYS A 427 -26.29 -10.58 -6.98
N THR A 428 -26.21 -9.31 -6.58
CA THR A 428 -26.85 -8.19 -7.31
C THR A 428 -25.97 -7.61 -8.42
N LEU A 429 -24.68 -7.97 -8.45
CA LEU A 429 -23.75 -7.46 -9.47
C LEU A 429 -23.86 -8.27 -10.76
N PRO A 430 -23.76 -7.61 -11.93
CA PRO A 430 -23.78 -8.30 -13.22
C PRO A 430 -22.67 -9.36 -13.30
N GLU A 431 -23.02 -10.54 -13.79
CA GLU A 431 -22.07 -11.64 -13.97
C GLU A 431 -20.96 -11.23 -14.94
N GLY A 432 -19.70 -11.42 -14.53
CA GLY A 432 -18.53 -11.12 -15.37
C GLY A 432 -18.08 -9.65 -15.38
N VAL A 433 -18.78 -8.74 -14.69
CA VAL A 433 -18.34 -7.34 -14.54
C VAL A 433 -17.56 -7.19 -13.24
N ASP A 434 -16.27 -7.54 -13.27
CA ASP A 434 -15.32 -6.87 -12.37
C ASP A 434 -15.19 -5.46 -12.92
N LYS A 435 -15.71 -4.44 -12.19
CA LYS A 435 -15.74 -3.04 -12.64
C LYS A 435 -14.50 -2.72 -13.49
N ILE A 436 -14.73 -2.52 -14.79
CA ILE A 436 -13.75 -1.85 -15.64
C ILE A 436 -13.88 -0.38 -15.23
N VAL A 437 -13.20 0.02 -14.16
CA VAL A 437 -12.91 1.43 -13.98
C VAL A 437 -11.98 1.77 -15.14
N GLN A 438 -12.55 2.30 -16.21
CA GLN A 438 -11.79 3.05 -17.19
C GLN A 438 -11.26 4.28 -16.44
N VAL A 439 -9.95 4.31 -16.24
CA VAL A 439 -9.23 5.53 -15.86
C VAL A 439 -9.19 6.46 -17.08
#